data_AF-A0AA36C648-F1
#
_entry.id   AF-A0AA36C648-F1
#
_cell.length_a   1.000
_cell.length_b   1.000
_cell.length_c   1.000
_cell.angle_alpha   90.00
_cell.angle_beta   90.00
_cell.angle_gamma   90.00
#
_symmetry.space_group_name_H-M   'P 1'
#
loop_
_entity.id
_entity.type
_entity.pdbx_description
1 polymer ?
#
loop_
_entity_poly.entity_id
_entity_poly.type
_entity_poly.pdbx_seq_one_letter_code
_entity_poly.pdbx_strand_id
1 'polypeptide(L)' 'MLDSFCNDNVLALSDILHPRNPQMFQDIWVLTEMMETDLHKIISSRQALSLEHTKLFLYQTLRGLKYLHSAQHPSPRHQT' A
#
# COMPACT_ATOMS: atom_id res chain seq x y z
N MET A 1 7.44 9.70 -2.18
CA MET A 1 6.53 9.88 -1.03
C MET A 1 5.24 9.15 -1.38
N LEU A 2 5.09 7.87 -1.02
CA LEU A 2 4.04 6.91 -1.46
C LEU A 2 3.91 6.70 -2.99
N ASP A 3 3.86 7.76 -3.79
CA ASP A 3 3.94 7.77 -5.26
C ASP A 3 5.15 7.01 -5.83
N SER A 4 6.22 6.95 -5.05
CA SER A 4 7.51 6.37 -5.43
C SER A 4 7.61 4.87 -5.16
N PHE A 5 6.62 4.28 -4.50
CA PHE A 5 6.62 2.85 -4.22
C PHE A 5 6.09 2.08 -5.43
N CYS A 6 6.90 1.12 -5.89
CA CYS A 6 6.60 0.22 -7.00
C CYS A 6 6.92 -1.20 -6.55
N ASN A 7 5.98 -1.83 -5.86
CA ASN A 7 6.11 -3.18 -5.35
C ASN A 7 4.73 -3.82 -5.15
N ASP A 8 4.53 -5.05 -5.62
CA ASP A 8 3.23 -5.74 -5.55
C ASP A 8 2.74 -6.03 -4.11
N ASN A 9 3.63 -5.94 -3.11
CA ASN A 9 3.28 -6.15 -1.70
C ASN A 9 3.19 -4.85 -0.90
N VAL A 10 3.14 -3.70 -1.58
CA VAL A 10 2.88 -2.38 -0.99
C VAL A 10 1.80 -1.72 -1.81
N LEU A 11 0.71 -1.28 -1.16
CA LEU A 11 -0.39 -0.61 -1.84
C LEU A 11 0.12 0.65 -2.57
N ALA A 12 -0.14 0.71 -3.87
CA ALA A 12 0.23 1.86 -4.69
C ALA A 12 -0.75 3.02 -4.48
N LEU A 13 -0.21 4.23 -4.46
CA LEU A 13 -0.98 5.46 -4.55
C LEU A 13 -1.32 5.70 -6.02
N SER A 14 -2.61 5.80 -6.36
CA SER A 14 -3.05 6.10 -7.72
C SER A 14 -3.13 7.60 -7.97
N ASP A 15 -3.74 8.36 -7.06
CA ASP A 15 -3.85 9.82 -7.17
C ASP A 15 -4.21 10.47 -5.82
N ILE A 16 -4.00 11.78 -5.71
CA ILE A 16 -4.49 12.62 -4.62
C ILE A 16 -5.37 13.71 -5.24
N LEU A 17 -6.68 13.62 -5.01
CA LEU A 17 -7.59 14.65 -5.49
C LEU A 17 -7.55 15.85 -4.56
N HIS A 18 -7.25 17.00 -5.15
CA HIS A 18 -7.16 18.26 -4.43
C HIS A 18 -8.53 18.95 -4.39
N PRO A 19 -8.83 19.70 -3.31
CA PRO A 19 -10.06 20.47 -3.24
C PRO A 19 -10.08 21.53 -4.35
N ARG A 20 -11.27 21.75 -4.94
CA ARG A 20 -11.46 22.71 -6.05
C ARG A 20 -11.09 24.14 -5.68
N ASN A 21 -11.15 24.49 -4.39
CA ASN A 21 -10.71 25.76 -3.87
C ASN A 21 -9.61 25.52 -2.81
N PRO A 22 -8.34 25.84 -3.11
CA PRO A 22 -7.24 25.69 -2.16
C PRO A 22 -7.39 26.51 -0.87
N GLN A 23 -8.18 27.60 -0.90
CA GLN A 23 -8.47 28.43 0.28
C GLN A 23 -9.48 27.76 1.23
N MET A 24 -10.20 26.73 0.77
CA MET A 24 -11.14 25.93 1.56
C MET A 24 -10.69 24.46 1.57
N PHE A 25 -9.52 24.22 2.15
CA PHE A 25 -8.94 22.89 2.27
C PHE A 25 -9.64 22.10 3.38
N GLN A 26 -10.84 21.60 3.10
CA GLN A 26 -11.62 20.79 4.04
C GLN A 26 -11.20 19.32 4.01
N ASP A 27 -11.08 18.74 2.81
CA ASP A 27 -10.88 17.31 2.64
C ASP A 27 -9.80 17.00 1.60
N ILE A 28 -9.07 15.90 1.82
CA ILE A 28 -8.17 15.27 0.84
C ILE A 28 -8.75 13.90 0.52
N TRP A 29 -8.85 13.59 -0.78
CA TRP A 29 -9.25 12.26 -1.23
C TRP A 29 -8.04 11.53 -1.77
N VAL A 30 -7.73 10.39 -1.16
CA VAL A 30 -6.62 9.52 -1.58
C VAL A 30 -7.21 8.39 -2.40
N LEU A 31 -6.78 8.27 -3.65
CA LEU A 31 -7.17 7.18 -4.54
C LEU A 31 -6.10 6.10 -4.53
N THR A 32 -6.52 4.85 -4.33
CA THR A 32 -5.67 3.66 -4.36
C THR A 32 -6.28 2.60 -5.24
N GLU A 33 -5.51 1.55 -5.50
CA GLU A 33 -6.04 0.33 -6.09
C GLU A 33 -7.12 -0.29 -5.20
N MET A 34 -8.16 -0.85 -5.84
CA MET A 34 -9.23 -1.55 -5.14
C MET A 34 -8.82 -2.98 -4.85
N MET A 35 -8.71 -3.33 -3.56
CA MET A 35 -8.46 -4.69 -3.11
C MET A 35 -9.78 -5.34 -2.66
N GLU A 36 -9.94 -6.64 -2.88
CA GLU A 36 -11.20 -7.35 -2.58
C GLU A 36 -11.52 -7.36 -1.08
N THR A 37 -10.51 -7.52 -0.22
CA THR A 37 -10.67 -7.58 1.24
C THR A 37 -9.33 -7.35 1.94
N ASP A 38 -9.38 -7.17 3.26
CA ASP A 38 -8.22 -7.04 4.13
C ASP A 38 -8.04 -8.28 5.02
N LEU A 39 -6.85 -8.43 5.58
CA LEU A 39 -6.50 -9.59 6.40
C LEU A 39 -7.34 -9.67 7.68
N HIS A 40 -7.76 -8.54 8.25
CA HIS A 40 -8.59 -8.53 9.46
C HIS A 40 -9.96 -9.15 9.19
N LYS A 41 -10.61 -8.81 8.06
CA LYS A 41 -11.86 -9.43 7.62
C LYS A 41 -11.69 -10.93 7.36
N ILE A 42 -10.60 -11.33 6.70
CA ILE A 42 -10.32 -12.75 6.42
C ILE A 42 -10.18 -13.55 7.71
N ILE A 43 -9.37 -13.08 8.67
CA ILE A 43 -9.14 -13.78 9.94
C ILE A 43 -10.42 -13.82 10.80
N SER A 44 -11.23 -12.77 10.76
CA SER A 44 -12.48 -12.69 11.52
C SER A 44 -13.64 -13.46 10.88
N SER A 45 -13.45 -13.95 9.64
CA SER A 45 -14.47 -14.71 8.92
C SER A 45 -14.55 -16.16 9.41
N ARG A 46 -15.57 -16.90 8.96
CA ARG A 46 -15.69 -18.34 9.18
C ARG A 46 -14.92 -19.19 8.14
N GLN A 47 -14.17 -18.55 7.26
CA GLN A 47 -13.42 -19.24 6.21
C GLN A 47 -12.25 -20.02 6.82
N ALA A 48 -12.12 -21.29 6.45
CA ALA A 48 -10.97 -22.09 6.86
C ALA A 48 -9.69 -21.59 6.16
N LEU A 49 -8.66 -21.28 6.96
CA LEU A 49 -7.34 -20.91 6.46
C LEU A 49 -6.42 -22.14 6.49
N SER A 50 -5.99 -22.57 5.30
CA SER A 50 -4.99 -23.62 5.18
C SER A 50 -3.61 -23.10 5.63
N LEU A 51 -2.70 -24.03 5.93
CA LEU A 51 -1.31 -23.67 6.23
C LEU A 51 -0.66 -22.91 5.06
N GLU A 52 -0.99 -23.25 3.81
CA GLU A 52 -0.47 -22.57 2.64
C GLU A 52 -0.97 -21.12 2.53
N HIS A 53 -2.23 -20.84 2.87
CA HIS A 53 -2.73 -19.46 2.95
C HIS A 53 -1.93 -18.64 3.96
N THR A 54 -1.70 -19.20 5.16
CA THR A 54 -0.92 -18.54 6.21
C THR A 54 0.51 -18.26 5.77
N LYS A 55 1.17 -19.22 5.12
CA LYS A 55 2.52 -19.04 4.57
C LYS A 55 2.57 -17.91 3.55
N LEU A 56 1.60 -17.84 2.64
CA LEU A 56 1.53 -16.78 1.63
C LEU A 56 1.31 -15.41 2.24
N PHE A 57 0.41 -15.26 3.21
CA PHE A 57 0.20 -13.99 3.90
C PHE A 57 1.45 -13.52 4.62
N LEU A 58 2.11 -14.41 5.36
CA LEU A 58 3.34 -14.09 6.07
C LEU A 58 4.45 -13.71 5.07
N TYR A 59 4.66 -14.52 4.04
CA TYR A 59 5.69 -14.28 3.03
C TYR A 59 5.49 -12.92 2.33
N GLN A 60 4.29 -12.63 1.86
CA GLN A 60 3.99 -11.37 1.17
C GLN A 60 4.15 -10.16 2.10
N THR A 61 3.72 -10.27 3.36
CA THR A 61 3.92 -9.23 4.37
C THR A 61 5.41 -8.95 4.58
N LEU A 62 6.21 -10.00 4.77
CA LEU A 62 7.66 -9.86 4.96
C LEU A 62 8.37 -9.34 3.70
N ARG A 63 7.93 -9.73 2.50
CA ARG A 63 8.46 -9.21 1.23
C ARG A 63 8.18 -7.71 1.08
N GLY A 64 6.98 -7.26 1.41
CA GLY A 64 6.62 -5.83 1.44
C GLY A 64 7.47 -5.06 2.45
N LEU A 65 7.61 -5.57 3.68
CA LEU A 65 8.47 -4.97 4.71
C LEU A 65 9.94 -4.89 4.27
N LYS A 66 10.48 -5.93 3.64
CA LYS A 66 11.84 -5.92 3.08
C LYS A 66 12.01 -4.79 2.06
N TYR A 67 11.04 -4.62 1.15
CA TYR A 67 11.05 -3.54 0.18
C TYR A 67 11.04 -2.16 0.87
N LEU A 68 10.13 -1.94 1.82
CA LEU A 68 10.01 -0.68 2.55
C LEU A 68 11.29 -0.32 3.32
N HIS A 69 11.92 -1.30 3.98
CA HIS A 69 13.20 -1.10 4.67
C HIS A 69 14.35 -0.80 3.69
N SER A 70 14.33 -1.38 2.49
CA SER A 70 15.35 -1.09 1.47
C SER A 70 15.16 0.28 0.80
N ALA A 71 13.94 0.82 0.79
CA ALA A 71 13.62 2.10 0.17
C ALA A 71 14.11 3.33 0.98
N GLN A 72 14.66 3.13 2.18
CA GLN A 72 15.20 4.19 3.05
C GLN A 72 16.46 4.90 2.53
N HIS A 73 17.05 4.45 1.41
CA HIS A 73 18.06 5.24 0.69
C HIS A 73 17.47 5.84 -0.60
N PRO A 74 16.82 7.02 -0.53
CA PRO A 74 16.60 7.81 -1.71
C PRO A 74 17.97 8.32 -2.18
N SER A 75 18.62 7.58 -3.08
CA SER A 75 19.66 8.20 -3.90
C SER A 75 18.99 9.32 -4.69
N PRO A 76 19.55 10.55 -4.69
CA PRO A 76 18.95 11.68 -5.38
C PRO A 76 18.96 11.34 -6.87
N ARG A 77 17.79 11.05 -7.44
CA ARG A 77 17.70 10.88 -8.90
C ARG A 77 18.01 12.23 -9.52
N HIS A 78 19.01 12.19 -10.40
CA HIS A 78 19.48 13.27 -11.24
C HIS A 78 18.33 14.13 -11.78
N GLN A 79 18.42 15.43 -11.51
CA GLN A 79 17.82 16.45 -12.36
C GLN A 79 18.53 16.37 -13.72
N THR A 80 17.78 16.03 -14.76
CA THR A 80 18.07 16.37 -16.16
C THR A 80 16.77 16.77 -16.82
#